data_AF-A0A847DE76-F1
#
_entry.id   AF-A0A847DE76-F1
#
_cell.length_a   1.000
_cell.length_b   1.000
_cell.length_c   1.000
_cell.angle_alpha   90.00
_cell.angle_beta   90.00
_cell.angle_gamma   90.00
#
_symmetry.space_group_name_H-M   'P 1'
#
loop_
_entity.id
_entity.type
_entity.pdbx_description
1 polymer ?
#
loop_
_entity_poly.entity_id
_entity_poly.type
_entity_poly.pdbx_seq_one_letter_code
_entity_poly.pdbx_strand_id
1 'polypeptide(L)'
;MAVGKAMYEILDIERMNYADLGNWGLDDPEGAKMHLHFFGRARTQMHLMRGQCMVFFPKDHPIYKGHLKHFNLQEIMNLRNKIDSILKGEKYIKMAELAGIEMSGS
;
A
#
# COMPACT_ATOMS: atom_id res chain seq x y z
N MET A 1 -10.66 -3.32 3.67
CA MET A 1 -9.20 -3.34 3.49
C MET A 1 -8.63 -2.19 4.30
N ALA A 2 -7.92 -2.48 5.39
CA ALA A 2 -7.51 -1.48 6.38
C ALA A 2 -6.55 -0.42 5.80
N VAL A 3 -5.56 -0.88 5.02
CA VAL A 3 -4.56 -0.04 4.34
C VAL A 3 -5.22 1.03 3.48
N GLY A 4 -6.15 0.64 2.59
CA GLY A 4 -6.83 1.61 1.73
C GLY A 4 -7.59 2.69 2.50
N LYS A 5 -8.28 2.33 3.58
CA LYS A 5 -8.99 3.30 4.43
C LYS A 5 -8.01 4.27 5.09
N ALA A 6 -6.88 3.78 5.60
CA ALA A 6 -5.84 4.63 6.16
C ALA A 6 -5.25 5.59 5.11
N MET A 7 -5.03 5.13 3.88
CA MET A 7 -4.53 5.98 2.80
C MET A 7 -5.51 7.11 2.44
N TYR A 8 -6.82 6.84 2.36
CA TYR A 8 -7.82 7.90 2.12
C TYR A 8 -7.78 8.98 3.21
N GLU A 9 -7.64 8.57 4.48
CA GLU A 9 -7.70 9.51 5.61
C GLU A 9 -6.39 10.26 5.86
N ILE A 10 -5.23 9.65 5.61
CA ILE A 10 -3.91 10.22 5.96
C ILE A 10 -3.19 10.83 4.76
N LEU A 11 -3.39 10.27 3.56
CA LEU A 11 -2.64 10.66 2.36
C LEU A 11 -3.47 11.44 1.34
N ASP A 12 -4.74 11.71 1.64
CA ASP A 12 -5.68 12.45 0.77
C ASP A 12 -5.72 11.90 -0.67
N ILE A 13 -5.78 10.57 -0.79
CA ILE A 13 -5.88 9.91 -2.09
C ILE A 13 -7.32 10.00 -2.61
N GLU A 14 -7.51 10.19 -3.91
CA GLU A 14 -8.82 10.14 -4.55
C GLU A 14 -9.25 8.70 -4.86
N ARG A 15 -8.27 7.82 -5.11
CA ARG A 15 -8.52 6.41 -5.45
C ARG A 15 -7.35 5.54 -5.04
N MET A 16 -7.65 4.31 -4.67
CA MET A 16 -6.64 3.27 -4.48
C MET A 16 -6.64 2.30 -5.67
N ASN A 17 -5.47 1.99 -6.21
CA ASN A 17 -5.25 0.80 -7.03
C ASN A 17 -4.61 -0.30 -6.20
N TYR A 18 -4.93 -1.55 -6.52
CA TYR A 18 -4.32 -2.72 -5.93
C TYR A 18 -3.94 -3.70 -7.04
N ALA A 19 -2.78 -4.33 -6.92
CA ALA A 19 -2.31 -5.31 -7.90
C ALA A 19 -1.39 -6.33 -7.22
N ASP A 20 -1.54 -7.59 -7.61
CA ASP A 20 -0.47 -8.59 -7.51
C ASP A 20 0.15 -8.69 -8.91
N LEU A 21 1.45 -8.46 -9.01
CA LEU A 21 2.16 -8.41 -10.29
C LEU A 21 3.09 -9.61 -10.49
N GLY A 22 3.48 -10.32 -9.43
CA GLY A 22 4.32 -11.52 -9.50
C GLY A 22 5.71 -11.37 -10.12
N ASN A 23 6.11 -10.17 -10.57
CA ASN A 23 7.39 -9.95 -11.26
C ASN A 23 8.60 -10.01 -10.32
N TRP A 24 8.38 -9.78 -9.02
CA TRP A 24 9.42 -9.92 -8.01
C TRP A 24 9.49 -11.37 -7.56
N GLY A 25 10.65 -11.99 -7.77
CA GLY A 25 10.86 -13.41 -7.50
C GLY A 25 11.01 -14.29 -8.74
N LEU A 26 11.12 -13.70 -9.93
CA LEU A 26 11.48 -14.45 -11.16
C LEU A 26 12.80 -15.21 -10.99
N ASP A 27 13.75 -14.61 -10.27
CA ASP A 27 15.07 -15.19 -9.97
C ASP A 27 15.15 -15.76 -8.53
N ASP A 28 14.05 -15.80 -7.78
CA ASP A 28 14.05 -16.32 -6.40
C ASP A 28 13.85 -17.85 -6.43
N PRO A 29 14.82 -18.65 -5.94
CA PRO A 29 14.70 -20.11 -5.90
C PRO A 29 13.56 -20.61 -5.00
N GLU A 30 13.06 -19.79 -4.07
CA GLU A 30 11.87 -20.11 -3.25
C GLU A 30 10.55 -19.84 -3.99
N GLY A 31 10.62 -19.28 -5.20
CA GLY A 31 9.48 -18.97 -6.05
C GLY A 31 8.81 -17.63 -5.73
N ALA A 32 7.88 -17.23 -6.60
CA ALA A 32 7.15 -15.98 -6.43
C ALA A 32 6.27 -16.01 -5.17
N LYS A 33 6.46 -15.03 -4.29
CA LYS A 33 5.63 -14.83 -3.09
C LYS A 33 4.50 -13.87 -3.41
N MET A 34 3.27 -14.29 -3.10
CA MET A 34 2.10 -13.42 -3.23
C MET A 34 2.31 -12.17 -2.38
N HIS A 35 2.25 -11.00 -3.01
CA HIS A 35 2.27 -9.71 -2.34
C HIS A 35 1.34 -8.75 -3.07
N LEU A 36 0.59 -7.96 -2.32
CA LEU A 36 -0.33 -6.98 -2.87
C LEU A 36 0.28 -5.60 -2.77
N HIS A 37 0.44 -4.95 -3.92
CA HIS A 37 0.76 -3.54 -3.95
C HIS A 37 -0.51 -2.71 -3.76
N PHE A 38 -0.41 -1.62 -3.00
CA PHE A 38 -1.47 -0.63 -2.83
C PHE A 38 -0.95 0.75 -3.25
N PHE A 39 -1.59 1.36 -4.24
CA PHE A 39 -1.18 2.64 -4.81
C PHE A 39 -2.24 3.71 -4.57
N GLY A 40 -1.84 4.79 -3.91
CA GLY A 40 -2.64 6.00 -3.78
C GLY A 40 -2.60 6.80 -5.08
N ARG A 41 -3.78 7.22 -5.56
CA ARG A 41 -3.92 8.04 -6.77
C ARG A 41 -4.49 9.39 -6.38
N ALA A 42 -3.94 10.45 -6.96
CA ALA A 42 -4.38 11.83 -6.75
C ALA A 42 -4.43 12.56 -8.10
N ARG A 43 -5.27 13.58 -8.20
CA ARG A 43 -5.40 14.39 -9.42
C ARG A 43 -4.12 15.16 -9.78
N THR A 44 -3.32 15.49 -8.76
CA THR A 44 -2.07 16.23 -8.86
C THR A 44 -0.84 15.36 -9.12
N GLN A 45 -1.02 14.07 -9.43
CA GLN A 45 0.10 13.18 -9.75
C GLN A 45 0.87 13.69 -10.99
N MET A 46 2.17 13.93 -10.83
CA MET A 46 3.03 14.41 -11.93
C MET A 46 3.31 13.34 -12.98
N HIS A 47 3.29 12.07 -12.58
CA HIS A 47 3.53 10.91 -13.45
C HIS A 47 2.40 9.91 -13.29
N LEU A 48 2.20 9.07 -14.32
CA LEU A 48 1.14 8.04 -14.37
C LEU A 48 -0.25 8.68 -14.22
N MET A 49 -0.72 9.23 -15.34
CA MET A 49 -1.93 10.04 -15.41
C MET A 49 -3.14 9.34 -14.78
N ARG A 50 -3.97 10.12 -14.09
CA ARG A 50 -5.23 9.66 -13.51
C ARG A 50 -6.09 8.95 -14.56
N GLY A 51 -6.58 7.75 -14.24
CA GLY A 51 -7.35 6.90 -15.15
C GLY A 51 -6.51 5.84 -15.89
N GLN A 52 -5.19 5.97 -15.91
CA GLN A 52 -4.29 4.94 -16.44
C GLN A 52 -3.88 3.93 -15.36
N CYS A 53 -3.52 2.73 -15.77
CA CYS A 53 -2.88 1.74 -14.90
C CYS A 53 -1.50 2.24 -14.42
N MET A 54 -1.02 1.66 -13.33
CA MET A 54 0.34 1.92 -12.87
C MET A 54 1.33 1.23 -13.81
N VAL A 55 2.38 1.96 -14.20
CA VAL A 55 3.49 1.43 -14.99
C VAL A 55 4.76 1.54 -14.14
N PHE A 56 5.47 0.43 -14.00
CA PHE A 56 6.73 0.37 -13.24
C PHE A 56 7.89 0.38 -14.21
N PHE A 57 8.74 1.40 -14.09
CA PHE A 57 9.95 1.53 -14.87
C PHE A 57 11.13 0.97 -14.08
N PRO A 58 12.27 0.64 -14.73
CA PRO A 58 13.50 0.30 -14.04
C PRO A 58 13.89 1.36 -12.99
N LYS A 59 14.54 0.94 -11.90
CA LYS A 59 14.87 1.79 -10.73
C LYS A 59 15.60 3.09 -11.11
N ASP A 60 16.41 3.04 -12.15
CA ASP A 60 17.28 4.09 -12.68
C ASP A 60 16.62 4.96 -13.78
N HIS A 61 15.36 4.67 -14.12
CA HIS A 61 14.61 5.40 -15.13
C HIS A 61 14.44 6.89 -14.77
N PRO A 62 14.60 7.84 -15.72
CA PRO A 62 14.53 9.28 -15.45
C PRO A 62 13.24 9.77 -14.79
N ILE A 63 12.12 9.05 -14.96
CA ILE A 63 10.82 9.38 -14.35
C ILE A 63 10.88 9.48 -12.81
N TYR A 64 11.85 8.82 -12.18
CA TYR A 64 12.01 8.84 -10.73
C TYR A 64 12.95 9.96 -10.24
N LYS A 65 13.69 10.61 -11.14
CA LYS A 65 14.71 11.60 -10.78
C LYS A 65 14.06 12.96 -10.48
N GLY A 66 14.21 13.45 -9.24
CA GLY A 66 13.80 14.81 -8.85
C GLY A 66 12.30 15.03 -8.67
N HIS A 67 11.47 14.00 -8.78
CA HIS A 67 10.02 14.11 -8.75
C HIS A 67 9.35 13.27 -7.64
N LEU A 68 10.06 12.28 -7.11
CA LEU A 68 9.59 11.49 -5.97
C LEU A 68 9.90 12.21 -4.67
N LYS A 69 8.85 12.53 -3.91
CA LYS A 69 8.96 13.01 -2.54
C LYS A 69 8.75 11.83 -1.59
N HIS A 70 9.76 11.57 -0.76
CA HIS A 70 9.65 10.56 0.29
C HIS A 70 8.68 11.04 1.38
N PHE A 71 7.95 10.10 1.97
CA PHE A 71 7.23 10.37 3.20
C PHE A 71 8.23 10.65 4.33
N ASN A 72 7.90 11.62 5.18
CA ASN A 72 8.63 11.85 6.41
C ASN A 72 8.20 10.86 7.51
N LEU A 73 8.95 10.81 8.60
CA LEU A 73 8.71 9.88 9.70
C LEU A 73 7.31 10.05 10.31
N GLN A 74 6.83 11.29 10.47
CA GLN A 74 5.52 11.56 11.04
C GLN A 74 4.39 11.03 10.15
N GLU A 75 4.49 11.21 8.83
CA GLU A 75 3.52 10.68 7.86
C GLU A 75 3.48 9.14 7.92
N ILE A 76 4.64 8.50 8.01
CA ILE A 76 4.76 7.05 8.17
C ILE A 76 4.11 6.58 9.48
N MET A 77 4.36 7.28 10.59
CA MET A 77 3.77 6.96 11.89
C MET A 77 2.25 7.15 11.88
N ASN A 78 1.74 8.23 11.28
CA ASN A 78 0.31 8.49 11.17
C ASN A 78 -0.40 7.37 10.39
N LEU A 79 0.19 6.93 9.28
CA LEU A 79 -0.32 5.80 8.51
C LEU A 79 -0.36 4.51 9.33
N ARG A 80 0.73 4.16 10.02
CA ARG A 80 0.81 2.94 10.86
C ARG A 80 -0.25 2.96 11.96
N ASN A 81 -0.29 4.03 12.75
CA ASN A 81 -1.23 4.19 13.84
C ASN A 81 -2.68 4.11 13.35
N LYS A 82 -2.97 4.67 12.17
CA LYS A 82 -4.30 4.60 11.56
C LYS A 82 -4.65 3.18 11.15
N ILE A 83 -3.73 2.45 10.53
CA ILE A 83 -3.92 1.04 10.19
C ILE A 83 -4.21 0.23 11.45
N ASP A 84 -3.39 0.37 12.49
CA ASP A 84 -3.55 -0.37 13.75
C ASP A 84 -4.89 -0.06 14.41
N SER A 85 -5.29 1.21 14.45
CA SER A 85 -6.61 1.64 14.94
C SER A 85 -7.76 0.99 14.16
N ILE A 86 -7.64 0.89 12.83
CA ILE A 86 -8.67 0.25 12.00
C ILE A 86 -8.74 -1.26 12.27
N LEU A 87 -7.59 -1.91 12.44
CA LEU A 87 -7.51 -3.36 12.70
C LEU A 87 -8.11 -3.77 14.05
N LYS A 88 -8.21 -2.85 15.02
CA LYS A 88 -8.92 -3.05 16.29
C LYS A 88 -10.45 -3.03 16.16
N GLY A 89 -11.00 -2.75 14.98
CA GLY A 89 -12.45 -2.78 14.75
C GLY A 89 -13.01 -4.21 14.73
N GLU A 90 -14.24 -4.39 15.24
CA GLU A 90 -14.93 -5.69 15.36
C GLU A 90 -14.86 -6.54 14.08
N LYS A 91 -15.06 -5.92 12.91
CA LYS A 91 -14.95 -6.60 11.61
C LYS A 91 -13.62 -7.32 11.45
N TYR A 92 -12.50 -6.67 11.76
CA TYR A 92 -11.16 -7.22 11.52
C TYR A 92 -10.77 -8.23 12.60
N ILE A 93 -11.19 -8.01 13.85
CA ILE A 93 -11.05 -8.99 14.93
C ILE A 93 -11.76 -10.29 14.54
N LYS A 94 -13.02 -10.22 14.13
CA LYS A 94 -13.80 -11.38 13.69
C LYS A 94 -13.18 -12.09 12.48
N MET A 95 -12.60 -11.34 11.53
CA MET A 95 -11.88 -11.95 10.41
C MET A 95 -10.62 -12.69 10.86
N ALA A 96 -9.87 -12.17 11.83
CA ALA A 96 -8.69 -12.83 12.38
C ALA A 96 -9.07 -14.12 13.14
N GLU A 97 -10.12 -14.08 13.96
CA GLU A 97 -10.66 -15.26 14.64
C GLU A 97 -11.05 -16.37 13.65
N LEU A 98 -11.80 -16.01 12.59
CA LEU A 98 -12.20 -16.95 11.54
C LEU A 98 -11.01 -17.53 10.76
N ALA A 99 -9.89 -16.80 10.70
CA ALA A 99 -8.65 -17.24 10.06
C ALA A 99 -7.72 -18.03 11.01
N GLY A 100 -8.08 -18.21 12.28
CA GLY A 100 -7.25 -18.87 13.29
C GLY A 100 -6.01 -18.07 13.70
N ILE A 101 -6.03 -16.74 13.51
CA ILE A 101 -4.93 -15.85 13.89
C ILE A 101 -5.20 -15.31 15.29
N GLU A 102 -4.34 -15.64 16.25
CA GLU A 102 -4.38 -15.02 17.57
C GLU A 102 -4.01 -13.54 17.45
N MET A 103 -4.99 -12.67 17.69
CA MET A 103 -4.73 -11.24 17.82
C MET A 103 -4.06 -11.01 19.18
N SER A 104 -2.73 -10.92 19.20
CA SER A 104 -2.00 -10.56 20.42
C SER A 104 -2.52 -9.22 20.93
N GLY A 105 -3.21 -9.25 22.08
CA GLY A 105 -3.68 -8.05 22.77
C GLY A 105 -2.49 -7.15 23.08
N SER A 106 -2.57 -5.90 22.64
CA SER A 106 -1.70 -4.81 23.09
C SER A 106 -1.90 -4.53 24.56
#